data_AF-A0A9P0JWJ1-F1
#
_entry.id   AF-A0A9P0JWJ1-F1
#
_cell.length_a   1.000
_cell.length_b   1.000
_cell.length_c   1.000
_cell.angle_alpha   90.00
_cell.angle_beta   90.00
_cell.angle_gamma   90.00
#
_symmetry.space_group_name_H-M   'P 1'
#
loop_
_entity.id
_entity.type
_entity.pdbx_description
1 polymer ?
#
loop_
_entity_poly.entity_id
_entity_poly.type
_entity_poly.pdbx_seq_one_letter_code
_entity_poly.pdbx_strand_id
1 'polypeptide(L)'
;MYSDQCGGQNRNIKMALLCNYIVSSHDLIVEEINHKFLVSGHSYLPCDQDFGLIEKQKKYFKDIYVPDSWETVVKAARKKVPFKVVQMTVTDFYSTVNLEKNITNRKISEDKLKVEWMKIQWLLFKKSDPLKIYFKYSNQDFAPFDSVDVSKRNSSNSFKELNLLYPKGRKVDIKKKKDLLDLVCFIPPIHHEFYQNLKTAHDQDDEIYSDSDENECEN
;
A
#
# COMPACT_ATOMS: atom_id res chain seq x y z
N MET A 1 -2.05 11.83 -8.20
CA MET A 1 -1.25 10.58 -8.18
C MET A 1 -1.78 9.61 -9.22
N TYR A 2 -0.90 8.80 -9.81
CA TYR A 2 -1.25 7.72 -10.73
C TYR A 2 -0.82 6.39 -10.13
N SER A 3 -1.64 5.35 -10.27
CA SER A 3 -1.35 3.99 -9.80
C SER A 3 -1.85 2.93 -10.77
N ASP A 4 -1.33 1.72 -10.62
CA ASP A 4 -1.90 0.55 -11.27
C ASP A 4 -3.29 0.21 -10.70
N GLN A 5 -3.97 -0.75 -11.31
CA GLN A 5 -5.30 -1.19 -10.90
C GLN A 5 -5.28 -2.31 -9.84
N CYS A 6 -4.15 -2.55 -9.17
CA CYS A 6 -4.01 -3.64 -8.20
C CYS A 6 -4.98 -3.43 -7.03
N GLY A 7 -5.99 -4.31 -6.91
CA GLY A 7 -7.02 -4.21 -5.88
C GLY A 7 -6.45 -4.34 -4.46
N GLY A 8 -5.55 -5.31 -4.25
CA GLY A 8 -4.95 -5.54 -2.94
C GLY A 8 -4.07 -4.40 -2.43
N GLN A 9 -3.49 -3.60 -3.33
CA GLN A 9 -2.51 -2.57 -2.98
C GLN A 9 -3.08 -1.16 -3.15
N ASN A 10 -3.48 -0.80 -4.37
CA ASN A 10 -3.73 0.59 -4.75
C ASN A 10 -5.21 0.94 -4.88
N ARG A 11 -6.02 0.01 -5.38
CA ARG A 11 -7.46 0.23 -5.65
C ARG A 11 -8.34 -0.46 -4.61
N ASN A 12 -8.30 0.04 -3.38
CA ASN A 12 -9.15 -0.42 -2.28
C ASN A 12 -9.59 0.72 -1.35
N ILE A 13 -10.52 0.38 -0.46
CA ILE A 13 -11.08 1.31 0.51
C ILE A 13 -10.05 1.84 1.50
N LYS A 14 -9.03 1.04 1.89
CA LYS A 14 -8.01 1.47 2.86
C LYS A 14 -7.20 2.64 2.32
N MET A 15 -6.77 2.55 1.05
CA MET A 15 -6.10 3.65 0.35
C MET A 15 -7.00 4.87 0.21
N ALA A 16 -8.27 4.68 -0.14
CA ALA A 16 -9.22 5.79 -0.24
C ALA A 16 -9.42 6.52 1.09
N LEU A 17 -9.53 5.78 2.20
CA LEU A 17 -9.65 6.35 3.54
C LEU A 17 -8.38 7.07 3.99
N LEU A 18 -7.20 6.55 3.63
CA LEU A 18 -5.94 7.23 3.89
C LEU A 18 -5.86 8.57 3.14
N CYS A 19 -6.27 8.61 1.87
CA CYS A 19 -6.35 9.87 1.12
C CYS A 19 -7.33 10.86 1.76
N ASN A 20 -8.50 10.41 2.21
CA ASN A 20 -9.44 11.24 2.97
C ASN A 20 -8.82 11.78 4.27
N TYR A 21 -8.10 10.93 5.00
CA TYR A 21 -7.39 11.36 6.21
C TYR A 21 -6.35 12.45 5.92
N ILE A 22 -5.58 12.31 4.83
CA ILE A 22 -4.57 13.29 4.43
C ILE A 22 -5.19 14.64 4.09
N VAL A 23 -6.25 14.70 3.27
CA VAL A 23 -6.90 15.98 2.92
C VAL A 23 -7.61 16.62 4.12
N SER A 24 -8.00 15.82 5.11
CA SER A 24 -8.67 16.29 6.32
C SER A 24 -7.71 16.71 7.43
N SER A 25 -6.41 16.45 7.27
CA SER A 25 -5.41 16.78 8.28
C SER A 25 -5.20 18.28 8.38
N HIS A 26 -5.15 18.80 9.60
CA HIS A 26 -4.84 20.21 9.86
C HIS A 26 -3.34 20.51 9.70
N ASP A 27 -2.50 19.49 9.84
CA ASP A 27 -1.05 19.59 9.72
C ASP A 27 -0.57 19.61 8.26
N LEU A 28 -1.46 19.26 7.32
CA LEU A 28 -1.17 19.17 5.90
C LEU A 28 -1.98 20.20 5.11
N ILE A 29 -1.36 20.79 4.09
CA ILE A 29 -1.94 21.85 3.27
C ILE A 29 -2.56 21.28 1.98
N VAL A 30 -3.04 20.03 2.03
CA VAL A 30 -3.56 19.33 0.84
C VAL A 30 -5.06 19.59 0.70
N GLU A 31 -5.44 20.39 -0.29
CA GLU A 31 -6.85 20.74 -0.54
C GLU A 31 -7.62 19.64 -1.27
N GLU A 32 -6.97 18.98 -2.23
CA GLU A 32 -7.55 17.85 -2.95
C GLU A 32 -6.50 16.81 -3.37
N ILE A 33 -6.94 15.56 -3.48
CA ILE A 33 -6.15 14.47 -4.03
C ILE A 33 -6.91 13.87 -5.21
N ASN A 34 -6.27 13.90 -6.37
CA ASN A 34 -6.71 13.20 -7.58
C ASN A 34 -5.93 11.89 -7.71
N HIS A 35 -6.57 10.75 -7.46
CA HIS A 35 -5.98 9.42 -7.63
C HIS A 35 -6.53 8.75 -8.89
N LYS A 36 -5.72 8.77 -9.94
CA LYS A 36 -6.03 8.20 -11.25
C LYS A 36 -5.43 6.79 -11.37
N PHE A 37 -6.18 5.88 -11.97
CA PHE A 37 -5.74 4.52 -12.24
C PHE A 37 -5.46 4.37 -13.73
N LEU A 38 -4.35 3.72 -14.06
CA LEU A 38 -3.97 3.47 -15.45
C LEU A 38 -4.94 2.50 -16.13
N VAL A 39 -5.14 2.67 -17.42
CA VAL A 39 -5.98 1.78 -18.25
C VAL A 39 -5.11 0.67 -18.84
N SER A 40 -5.69 -0.51 -19.08
CA SER A 40 -4.99 -1.60 -19.78
C SER A 40 -4.37 -1.10 -21.10
N GLY A 41 -3.15 -1.54 -21.41
CA GLY A 41 -2.36 -1.05 -22.54
C GLY A 41 -1.55 0.23 -22.27
N HIS A 42 -1.81 0.93 -21.16
CA HIS A 42 -1.09 2.14 -20.75
C HIS A 42 -0.62 2.04 -19.28
N SER A 43 -0.16 0.86 -18.87
CA SER A 43 0.18 0.52 -17.49
C SER A 43 1.64 0.81 -17.09
N TYR A 44 2.45 1.42 -17.96
CA TYR A 44 3.86 1.66 -17.67
C TYR A 44 4.05 2.83 -16.70
N LEU A 45 4.35 2.53 -15.43
CA LEU A 45 4.68 3.54 -14.44
C LEU A 45 6.19 3.80 -14.42
N PRO A 46 6.63 5.04 -14.13
CA PRO A 46 8.05 5.32 -13.92
C PRO A 46 8.69 4.46 -12.83
N CYS A 47 7.91 3.99 -11.83
CA CYS A 47 8.41 3.09 -10.80
C CYS A 47 8.82 1.71 -11.35
N ASP A 48 8.19 1.23 -12.41
CA ASP A 48 8.55 -0.05 -13.05
C ASP A 48 9.95 0.03 -13.67
N GLN A 49 10.26 1.18 -14.26
CA GLN A 49 11.61 1.46 -14.75
C GLN A 49 12.64 1.47 -13.62
N ASP A 50 12.30 2.09 -12.50
CA ASP A 50 13.17 2.16 -11.32
C ASP A 50 13.41 0.77 -10.71
N PHE A 51 12.38 -0.07 -10.58
CA PHE A 51 12.54 -1.46 -10.15
C PHE A 51 13.40 -2.28 -11.13
N GLY A 52 13.23 -2.06 -12.44
CA GLY A 52 14.08 -2.69 -13.46
C GLY A 52 15.56 -2.30 -13.35
N LEU A 53 15.87 -1.07 -12.91
CA LEU A 53 17.26 -0.66 -12.63
C LEU A 53 17.81 -1.38 -11.40
N ILE A 54 17.02 -1.47 -10.32
CA ILE A 54 17.41 -2.15 -9.08
C ILE A 54 17.65 -3.65 -9.35
N GLU A 55 16.77 -4.30 -10.12
CA GLU A 55 16.91 -5.71 -10.47
C GLU A 55 18.13 -5.98 -11.36
N LYS A 56 18.42 -5.10 -12.33
CA LYS A 56 19.66 -5.17 -13.10
C LYS A 56 20.88 -5.03 -12.21
N GLN A 57 20.83 -4.10 -11.25
CA GLN A 57 21.95 -3.87 -10.34
C GLN A 57 22.16 -5.04 -9.37
N LYS A 58 21.08 -5.66 -8.88
CA LYS A 58 21.10 -6.86 -8.03
C LYS A 58 21.99 -7.96 -8.61
N LYS A 59 22.04 -8.14 -9.94
CA LYS A 59 22.88 -9.16 -10.61
C LYS A 59 24.39 -9.04 -10.30
N TYR A 60 24.85 -7.85 -9.91
CA TYR A 60 26.23 -7.58 -9.52
C TYR A 60 26.48 -7.73 -8.01
N PHE A 61 25.42 -7.84 -7.20
CA PHE A 61 25.48 -8.03 -5.75
C PHE A 61 25.01 -9.45 -5.42
N LYS A 62 25.93 -10.40 -5.46
CA LYS A 62 25.63 -11.82 -5.23
C LYS A 62 25.32 -12.14 -3.77
N ASP A 63 25.81 -11.31 -2.85
CA ASP A 63 25.84 -11.58 -1.42
C ASP A 63 24.85 -10.68 -0.67
N ILE A 64 23.56 -10.94 -0.85
CA ILE A 64 22.47 -10.23 -0.15
C ILE A 64 21.90 -11.18 0.90
N TYR A 65 22.38 -11.07 2.14
CA TYR A 65 21.99 -11.96 3.23
C TYR A 65 21.08 -11.30 4.27
N VAL A 66 21.03 -9.97 4.35
CA VAL A 66 20.14 -9.26 5.28
C VAL A 66 19.44 -8.11 4.57
N PRO A 67 18.26 -7.66 5.06
CA PRO A 67 17.52 -6.57 4.44
C PRO A 67 18.36 -5.30 4.24
N ASP A 68 19.21 -4.95 5.21
CA ASP A 68 20.04 -3.75 5.17
C ASP A 68 21.01 -3.74 3.97
N SER A 69 21.43 -4.90 3.48
CA SER A 69 22.28 -5.02 2.29
C SER A 69 21.60 -4.45 1.03
N TRP A 70 20.26 -4.42 0.98
CA TRP A 70 19.53 -3.85 -0.16
C TRP A 70 19.73 -2.35 -0.31
N GLU A 71 20.02 -1.62 0.77
CA GLU A 71 20.25 -0.18 0.66
C GLU A 71 21.40 0.14 -0.30
N THR A 72 22.48 -0.63 -0.22
CA THR A 72 23.64 -0.50 -1.11
C THR A 72 23.26 -0.81 -2.56
N VAL A 73 22.47 -1.86 -2.78
CA VAL A 73 21.99 -2.25 -4.12
C VAL A 73 21.15 -1.14 -4.73
N VAL A 74 20.20 -0.61 -3.97
CA VAL A 74 19.28 0.44 -4.41
C VAL A 74 20.04 1.73 -4.70
N LYS A 75 20.95 2.18 -3.83
CA LYS A 75 21.79 3.36 -4.09
C LYS A 75 22.65 3.20 -5.34
N ALA A 76 23.20 2.01 -5.57
CA ALA A 76 24.04 1.71 -6.73
C ALA A 76 23.27 1.62 -8.06
N ALA A 77 21.95 1.40 -8.02
CA ALA A 77 21.14 1.13 -9.21
C ALA A 77 21.08 2.29 -10.20
N ARG A 78 21.31 3.54 -9.74
CA ARG A 78 21.28 4.74 -10.59
C ARG A 78 22.51 5.61 -10.35
N LYS A 79 23.43 5.62 -11.30
CA LYS A 79 24.75 6.28 -11.15
C LYS A 79 24.71 7.81 -11.13
N LYS A 80 23.90 8.44 -12.00
CA LYS A 80 23.89 9.90 -12.15
C LYS A 80 23.15 10.62 -11.01
N VAL A 81 21.99 10.08 -10.63
CA VAL A 81 21.17 10.60 -9.54
C VAL A 81 20.76 9.41 -8.68
N PRO A 82 21.56 9.02 -7.68
CA PRO A 82 21.26 7.87 -6.83
C PRO A 82 19.88 7.96 -6.19
N PHE A 83 19.27 6.80 -5.93
CA PHE A 83 18.03 6.74 -5.16
C PHE A 83 18.25 7.24 -3.74
N LYS A 84 17.31 8.05 -3.24
CA LYS A 84 17.22 8.36 -1.81
C LYS A 84 16.58 7.16 -1.11
N VAL A 85 17.39 6.39 -0.40
CA VAL A 85 16.88 5.29 0.45
C VAL A 85 16.53 5.86 1.81
N VAL A 86 15.30 5.63 2.25
CA VAL A 86 14.81 6.00 3.59
C VAL A 86 14.55 4.70 4.34
N GLN A 87 15.34 4.44 5.37
CA GLN A 87 15.11 3.30 6.25
C GLN A 87 13.90 3.58 7.15
N MET A 88 12.85 2.78 7.00
CA MET A 88 11.65 2.90 7.82
C MET A 88 11.81 2.13 9.12
N THR A 89 11.28 2.71 10.19
CA THR A 89 11.28 2.18 11.55
C THR A 89 9.84 1.91 12.00
N VAL A 90 9.67 1.37 13.20
CA VAL A 90 8.36 1.04 13.77
C VAL A 90 7.40 2.24 13.81
N THR A 91 7.93 3.46 13.97
CA THR A 91 7.13 4.69 14.06
C THR A 91 6.59 5.17 12.71
N ASP A 92 7.02 4.57 11.60
CA ASP A 92 6.61 4.97 10.25
C ASP A 92 5.43 4.15 9.73
N PHE A 93 5.03 3.07 10.42
CA PHE A 93 3.94 2.19 10.01
C PHE A 93 2.67 2.45 10.82
N TYR A 94 1.63 2.95 10.16
CA TYR A 94 0.35 3.31 10.76
C TYR A 94 -0.78 2.38 10.34
N SER A 95 -1.75 2.18 11.22
CA SER A 95 -2.93 1.34 11.00
C SER A 95 -4.15 2.16 10.55
N THR A 96 -4.83 1.68 9.51
CA THR A 96 -6.09 2.26 9.01
C THR A 96 -7.33 1.74 9.73
N VAL A 97 -7.19 0.80 10.67
CA VAL A 97 -8.32 0.11 11.33
C VAL A 97 -9.32 1.09 11.98
N ASN A 98 -8.83 2.19 12.55
CA ASN A 98 -9.70 3.21 13.14
C ASN A 98 -10.51 3.96 12.07
N LEU A 99 -9.90 4.27 10.92
CA LEU A 99 -10.60 4.91 9.81
C LEU A 99 -11.71 3.99 9.27
N GLU A 100 -11.39 2.71 9.09
CA GLU A 100 -12.33 1.70 8.58
C GLU A 100 -13.53 1.50 9.53
N LYS A 101 -13.33 1.56 10.85
CA LYS A 101 -14.41 1.43 11.84
C LYS A 101 -15.37 2.64 11.88
N ASN A 102 -14.88 3.82 11.48
CA ASN A 102 -15.62 5.08 11.56
C ASN A 102 -16.48 5.37 10.33
N ILE A 103 -16.38 4.55 9.28
CA ILE A 103 -17.11 4.72 8.04
C ILE A 103 -18.07 3.57 7.77
N THR A 104 -18.97 3.77 6.82
CA THR A 104 -19.78 2.70 6.23
C THR A 104 -19.32 2.50 4.79
N ASN A 105 -18.84 1.30 4.45
CA ASN A 105 -18.48 0.98 3.07
C ASN A 105 -19.75 0.77 2.22
N ARG A 106 -20.25 1.87 1.65
CA ARG A 106 -21.49 1.87 0.84
C ARG A 106 -21.19 1.39 -0.58
N LYS A 107 -22.07 0.52 -1.10
CA LYS A 107 -22.00 -0.01 -2.47
C LYS A 107 -22.93 0.72 -3.45
N ILE A 108 -23.54 1.81 -2.99
CA ILE A 108 -24.53 2.61 -3.73
C ILE A 108 -24.12 4.08 -3.60
N SER A 109 -24.13 4.82 -4.70
CA SER A 109 -23.82 6.25 -4.77
C SER A 109 -24.96 7.11 -4.21
N GLU A 110 -24.73 8.42 -4.07
CA GLU A 110 -25.79 9.37 -3.69
C GLU A 110 -26.96 9.35 -4.71
N ASP A 111 -26.66 9.16 -5.99
CA ASP A 111 -27.64 9.04 -7.08
C ASP A 111 -28.29 7.65 -7.20
N LYS A 112 -28.12 6.80 -6.18
CA LYS A 112 -28.68 5.44 -6.10
C LYS A 112 -28.16 4.47 -7.17
N LEU A 113 -27.00 4.75 -7.75
CA LEU A 113 -26.33 3.86 -8.69
C LEU A 113 -25.37 2.91 -7.96
N LYS A 114 -25.15 1.72 -8.53
CA LYS A 114 -24.19 0.76 -8.00
C LYS A 114 -22.76 1.32 -8.13
N VAL A 115 -21.97 1.24 -7.06
CA VAL A 115 -20.55 1.60 -7.07
C VAL A 115 -19.72 0.37 -7.42
N GLU A 116 -19.09 0.39 -8.58
CA GLU A 116 -18.23 -0.69 -9.07
C GLU A 116 -16.75 -0.34 -8.87
N TRP A 117 -16.23 -0.57 -7.66
CA TRP A 117 -14.84 -0.23 -7.28
C TRP A 117 -13.79 -0.66 -8.29
N MET A 118 -13.94 -1.86 -8.86
CA MET A 118 -12.98 -2.42 -9.83
C MET A 118 -13.03 -1.78 -11.22
N LYS A 119 -14.01 -0.92 -11.48
CA LYS A 119 -14.09 -0.13 -12.73
C LYS A 119 -13.66 1.32 -12.54
N ILE A 120 -13.50 1.77 -11.30
CA ILE A 120 -13.13 3.17 -11.01
C ILE A 120 -11.77 3.45 -11.64
N GLN A 121 -11.72 4.53 -12.43
CA GLN A 121 -10.50 5.02 -13.06
C GLN A 121 -9.97 6.27 -12.36
N TRP A 122 -10.82 6.98 -11.62
CA TRP A 122 -10.40 8.21 -10.95
C TRP A 122 -11.20 8.38 -9.65
N LEU A 123 -10.47 8.50 -8.54
CA LEU A 123 -10.96 8.92 -7.24
C LEU A 123 -10.52 10.35 -6.94
N LEU A 124 -11.45 11.17 -6.46
CA LEU A 124 -11.20 12.54 -6.03
C LEU A 124 -11.63 12.69 -4.57
N PHE A 125 -10.69 13.23 -3.78
CA PHE A 125 -10.87 13.51 -2.36
C PHE A 125 -10.69 15.00 -2.14
N LYS A 126 -11.57 15.62 -1.36
CA LYS A 126 -11.58 17.07 -1.13
C LYS A 126 -11.62 17.36 0.36
N LYS A 127 -10.83 18.35 0.78
CA LYS A 127 -10.81 18.85 2.16
C LYS A 127 -12.16 19.46 2.60
N SER A 128 -12.90 20.05 1.65
CA SER A 128 -14.25 20.56 1.90
C SER A 128 -15.24 19.48 2.32
N ASP A 129 -15.04 18.25 1.82
CA ASP A 129 -15.99 17.15 1.94
C ASP A 129 -15.28 15.86 2.40
N PRO A 130 -14.74 15.83 3.63
CA PRO A 130 -13.82 14.78 4.08
C PRO A 130 -14.44 13.38 4.22
N LEU A 131 -15.77 13.30 4.21
CA LEU A 131 -16.54 12.06 4.27
C LEU A 131 -17.15 11.66 2.92
N LYS A 132 -16.87 12.42 1.85
CA LYS A 132 -17.31 12.08 0.49
C LYS A 132 -16.13 11.61 -0.34
N ILE A 133 -16.35 10.53 -1.07
CA ILE A 133 -15.43 10.05 -2.10
C ILE A 133 -16.10 10.31 -3.43
N TYR A 134 -15.48 11.18 -4.24
CA TYR A 134 -15.89 11.41 -5.61
C TYR A 134 -15.21 10.38 -6.51
N PHE A 135 -15.93 9.80 -7.46
CA PHE A 135 -15.37 8.82 -8.36
C PHE A 135 -15.94 8.93 -9.77
N LYS A 136 -15.19 8.42 -10.74
CA LYS A 136 -15.69 8.19 -12.10
C LYS A 136 -14.98 7.02 -12.77
N TYR A 137 -15.64 6.48 -13.79
CA TYR A 137 -15.18 5.33 -14.57
C TYR A 137 -14.41 5.73 -15.84
N SER A 138 -13.93 6.97 -15.91
CA SER A 138 -13.21 7.52 -17.07
C SER A 138 -12.06 8.42 -16.61
N ASN A 139 -10.93 8.34 -17.30
CA ASN A 139 -9.80 9.26 -17.14
C ASN A 139 -9.96 10.59 -17.90
N GLN A 140 -11.07 10.79 -18.62
CA GLN A 140 -11.37 12.04 -19.32
C GLN A 140 -11.71 13.15 -18.33
N ASP A 141 -11.11 14.33 -18.47
CA ASP A 141 -11.28 15.42 -17.50
C ASP A 141 -12.72 15.97 -17.46
N PHE A 142 -13.41 16.03 -18.60
CA PHE A 142 -14.77 16.54 -18.73
C PHE A 142 -15.87 15.57 -18.26
N ALA A 143 -15.53 14.29 -18.03
CA ALA A 143 -16.49 13.34 -17.49
C ALA A 143 -16.88 13.72 -16.05
N PRO A 144 -18.20 13.78 -15.73
CA PRO A 144 -18.66 14.17 -14.39
C PRO A 144 -18.24 13.12 -13.35
N PHE A 145 -18.15 13.57 -12.11
CA PHE A 145 -17.95 12.70 -10.95
C PHE A 145 -19.28 12.32 -10.34
N ASP A 146 -19.44 11.05 -10.04
CA ASP A 146 -20.41 10.58 -9.05
C ASP A 146 -19.77 10.70 -7.65
N SER A 147 -20.57 10.51 -6.61
CA SER A 147 -20.03 10.49 -5.25
C SER A 147 -20.69 9.44 -4.36
N VAL A 148 -19.93 9.01 -3.35
CA VAL A 148 -20.39 8.16 -2.27
C VAL A 148 -20.02 8.82 -0.94
N ASP A 149 -21.03 9.10 -0.13
CA ASP A 149 -20.83 9.49 1.27
C ASP A 149 -20.46 8.22 2.05
N VAL A 150 -19.39 8.26 2.85
CA VAL A 150 -18.95 7.14 3.70
C VAL A 150 -19.26 7.38 5.19
N SER A 151 -19.98 8.45 5.52
CA SER A 151 -20.40 8.80 6.88
C SER A 151 -21.10 7.64 7.59
N LYS A 152 -20.86 7.49 8.89
CA LYS A 152 -21.55 6.51 9.73
C LYS A 152 -22.60 7.23 10.58
N ARG A 153 -23.83 6.72 10.60
CA ARG A 153 -24.91 7.29 11.44
C ARG A 153 -24.47 7.25 12.90
N ASN A 154 -24.57 8.39 13.60
CA ASN A 154 -24.20 8.57 15.01
C ASN A 154 -22.70 8.47 15.34
N SER A 155 -21.81 8.60 14.36
CA SER A 155 -20.38 8.75 14.65
C SER A 155 -20.07 10.19 15.06
N SER A 156 -19.39 10.38 16.19
CA SER A 156 -18.69 11.63 16.47
C SER A 156 -17.62 11.78 15.39
N ASN A 157 -17.75 12.79 14.53
CA ASN A 157 -16.82 13.13 13.46
C ASN A 157 -15.52 13.72 14.01
N SER A 158 -14.79 12.96 14.83
CA SER A 158 -13.39 13.24 15.12
C SER A 158 -12.56 12.24 14.31
N PHE A 159 -11.90 12.73 13.25
CA PHE A 159 -10.82 11.97 12.63
C PHE A 159 -9.74 11.79 13.69
N LYS A 160 -9.65 10.57 14.23
CA LYS A 160 -8.71 10.23 15.29
C LYS A 160 -7.32 10.08 14.71
N GLU A 161 -6.32 10.38 15.53
CA GLU A 161 -4.92 10.09 15.28
C GLU A 161 -4.74 8.61 14.88
N LEU A 162 -3.83 8.36 13.94
CA LEU A 162 -3.54 7.00 13.49
C LEU A 162 -2.69 6.28 14.53
N ASN A 163 -3.07 5.05 14.86
CA ASN A 163 -2.28 4.20 15.73
C ASN A 163 -1.14 3.54 14.94
N LEU A 164 -0.02 3.26 15.60
CA LEU A 164 1.05 2.44 15.01
C LEU A 164 0.54 1.03 14.68
N LEU A 165 0.89 0.53 13.49
CA LEU A 165 0.50 -0.79 13.00
C LEU A 165 1.22 -1.91 13.76
N TYR A 166 2.52 -1.74 14.03
CA TYR A 166 3.35 -2.74 14.68
C TYR A 166 4.19 -2.16 15.82
N PRO A 167 3.60 -1.65 16.91
CA PRO A 167 4.31 -0.91 17.95
C PRO A 167 5.43 -1.72 18.64
N LYS A 168 5.37 -3.06 18.62
CA LYS A 168 6.40 -3.95 19.18
C LYS A 168 7.32 -4.57 18.11
N GLY A 169 7.20 -4.11 16.86
CA GLY A 169 7.77 -4.72 15.67
C GLY A 169 6.90 -5.84 15.12
N ARG A 170 6.97 -6.06 13.81
CA ARG A 170 6.31 -7.18 13.15
C ARG A 170 7.01 -8.48 13.54
N LYS A 171 6.22 -9.47 13.95
CA LYS A 171 6.72 -10.80 14.30
C LYS A 171 6.65 -11.71 13.09
N VAL A 172 7.54 -12.69 13.06
CA VAL A 172 7.56 -13.76 12.06
C VAL A 172 6.86 -14.99 12.66
N ASP A 173 6.19 -15.79 11.84
CA ASP A 173 5.63 -17.05 12.30
C ASP A 173 6.72 -18.01 12.81
N ILE A 174 6.38 -18.90 13.74
CA ILE A 174 7.31 -19.87 14.33
C ILE A 174 7.82 -20.84 13.26
N LYS A 175 6.95 -21.33 12.37
CA LYS A 175 7.35 -22.23 11.28
C LYS A 175 8.28 -21.50 10.33
N LYS A 176 7.93 -20.26 9.97
CA LYS A 176 8.79 -19.43 9.11
C LYS A 176 10.15 -19.14 9.75
N LYS A 177 10.23 -18.88 11.06
CA LYS A 177 11.51 -18.70 11.75
C LYS A 177 12.32 -19.99 11.75
N LYS A 178 11.68 -21.13 12.01
CA LYS A 178 12.35 -22.45 11.94
C LYS A 178 12.96 -22.68 10.56
N ASP A 179 12.19 -22.49 9.50
CA ASP A 179 12.67 -22.65 8.12
C ASP A 179 13.85 -21.72 7.82
N LEU A 180 13.78 -20.46 8.29
CA LEU A 180 14.88 -19.52 8.14
C LEU A 180 16.14 -20.01 8.87
N LEU A 181 16.01 -20.51 10.09
CA LEU A 181 17.12 -21.05 10.88
C LEU A 181 17.73 -22.31 10.24
N ASP A 182 16.93 -23.18 9.63
CA ASP A 182 17.43 -24.35 8.91
C ASP A 182 18.29 -23.94 7.70
N LEU A 183 17.97 -22.79 7.07
CA LEU A 183 18.72 -22.22 5.94
C LEU A 183 19.94 -21.38 6.36
N VAL A 184 20.10 -21.04 7.64
CA VAL A 184 21.22 -20.22 8.13
C VAL A 184 22.58 -20.85 7.83
N CYS A 185 22.66 -22.18 7.69
CA CYS A 185 23.89 -22.87 7.32
C CYS A 185 24.45 -22.46 5.94
N PHE A 186 23.63 -21.90 5.04
CA PHE A 186 24.05 -21.37 3.73
C PHE A 186 24.46 -19.90 3.76
N ILE A 187 24.43 -19.27 4.94
CA ILE A 187 24.68 -17.84 5.13
C ILE A 187 26.01 -17.67 5.89
N PRO A 188 26.84 -16.66 5.58
CA PRO A 188 28.03 -16.37 6.37
C PRO A 188 27.73 -16.12 7.87
N PRO A 189 28.55 -16.63 8.80
CA PRO A 189 28.32 -16.53 10.25
C PRO A 189 28.05 -15.11 10.77
N ILE A 190 28.62 -14.08 10.14
CA ILE A 190 28.42 -12.68 10.51
C ILE A 190 26.96 -12.22 10.42
N HIS A 191 26.12 -12.89 9.63
CA HIS A 191 24.70 -12.56 9.47
C HIS A 191 23.78 -13.46 10.29
N HIS A 192 24.29 -14.50 10.97
CA HIS A 192 23.46 -15.46 11.70
C HIS A 192 22.65 -14.81 12.82
N GLU A 193 23.26 -13.85 13.52
CA GLU A 193 22.64 -13.13 14.63
C GLU A 193 21.32 -12.45 14.23
N PHE A 194 21.25 -11.90 13.01
CA PHE A 194 20.02 -11.28 12.49
C PHE A 194 18.83 -12.25 12.53
N TYR A 195 19.03 -13.48 12.03
CA TYR A 195 17.97 -14.50 11.96
C TYR A 195 17.62 -15.08 13.34
N GLN A 196 18.61 -15.26 14.20
CA GLN A 196 18.42 -15.73 15.57
C GLN A 196 17.54 -14.74 16.37
N ASN A 197 17.76 -13.45 16.16
CA ASN A 197 17.06 -12.36 16.86
C ASN A 197 15.66 -12.03 16.29
N LEU A 198 15.21 -12.69 15.21
CA LEU A 198 13.84 -12.51 14.70
C LEU A 198 12.80 -12.85 15.77
N LYS A 199 11.87 -11.94 16.05
CA LYS A 199 10.80 -12.12 17.03
C LYS A 199 9.70 -13.02 16.46
N THR A 200 9.16 -13.93 17.28
CA THR A 200 8.04 -14.80 16.88
C THR A 200 6.71 -14.43 17.55
N ALA A 201 5.61 -14.71 16.84
CA ALA A 201 4.27 -14.71 17.41
C ALA A 201 3.89 -16.14 17.81
N HIS A 202 3.15 -16.31 18.91
CA HIS A 202 2.38 -17.53 19.10
C HIS A 202 1.11 -17.37 18.26
N ASP A 203 0.87 -18.32 17.36
CA ASP A 203 -0.30 -18.52 16.50
C ASP A 203 -1.23 -17.31 16.36
N GLN A 204 -1.02 -16.51 15.31
CA GLN A 204 -2.08 -15.70 14.71
C GLN A 204 -2.08 -15.96 13.21
N ASP A 205 -3.27 -16.29 12.71
CA ASP A 205 -3.54 -16.80 11.38
C ASP A 205 -2.83 -16.03 10.28
N ASP A 206 -2.28 -16.81 9.36
CA ASP A 206 -1.74 -16.38 8.08
C ASP A 206 -2.81 -15.62 7.29
N GLU A 207 -2.81 -14.28 7.33
CA GLU A 207 -3.26 -13.49 6.17
C GLU A 207 -2.16 -13.57 5.10
N ILE A 208 -2.00 -14.76 4.52
CA ILE A 208 -1.39 -14.90 3.21
C ILE A 208 -2.37 -14.26 2.23
N TYR A 209 -1.98 -13.12 1.65
CA TYR A 209 -2.62 -12.64 0.42
C TYR A 209 -2.25 -13.66 -0.67
N SER A 210 -3.04 -14.74 -0.79
CA SER A 210 -2.98 -15.63 -1.93
C SER A 210 -3.66 -14.91 -3.08
N ASP A 211 -2.88 -14.44 -4.05
CA ASP A 211 -3.39 -14.26 -5.41
C ASP A 211 -3.73 -15.66 -5.92
N SER A 212 -4.94 -16.10 -5.61
CA SER A 212 -5.59 -17.26 -6.21
C SER A 212 -6.87 -16.77 -6.83
N ASP A 213 -6.73 -16.11 -7.98
CA ASP A 213 -7.74 -16.14 -9.04
C ASP A 213 -6.96 -16.41 -10.35
N GLU A 214 -6.61 -17.69 -10.50
CA GLU A 214 -6.24 -18.27 -11.79
C GLU A 214 -7.48 -18.37 -12.69
N ASN A 215 -7.27 -18.08 -13.98
CA ASN A 215 -7.94 -18.67 -15.14
C ASN A 215 -9.44 -18.38 -15.37
N GLU A 216 -9.68 -17.44 -16.28
CA GLU A 216 -10.65 -17.50 -17.41
C GLU A 216 -10.40 -16.19 -18.20
N CYS A 217 -9.97 -16.17 -19.47
CA CYS A 217 -10.58 -16.85 -20.61
C CYS A 217 -9.54 -17.21 -21.68
N GLU A 218 -9.62 -18.45 -22.16
CA GLU A 218 -9.34 -18.78 -23.56
C GLU A 218 -10.54 -18.39 -24.45
N ASN A 219 -10.21 -18.12 -25.72
CA ASN A 219 -11.02 -17.76 -26.90
C ASN A 219 -11.22 -16.27 -27.18
#